data_AF-A0A7K7J2R9-F1
#
_entry.id   AF-A0A7K7J2R9-F1
#
_cell.length_a   1.000
_cell.length_b   1.000
_cell.length_c   1.000
_cell.angle_alpha   90.00
_cell.angle_beta   90.00
_cell.angle_gamma   90.00
#
_symmetry.space_group_name_H-M   'P 1'
#
loop_
_entity.id
_entity.type
_entity.pdbx_description
1 polymer ?
#
loop_
_entity_poly.entity_id
_entity_poly.type
_entity_poly.pdbx_seq_one_letter_code
_entity_poly.pdbx_strand_id
1 'polypeptide(L)'
;MSWAQSVTQCIQSGGLLASVEDLYESNFLIEHADLYASKTNGFWIGIYRNVNGQLLWQDNSALDFINWAEGQPLGDELDFCVELSAATGYWSVLPCSSQKGFICKKPKNASGHLNIWILLTLVLIILLGVGFMIYFWFKIKPGSGTGGEVRQSSRQLEYSHALSAGDKGSDAASNEEKKEHSVV
;
A
#
# COMPACT_ATOMS: atom_id res chain seq x y z
N MET A 1 15.29 15.59 -21.38
CA MET A 1 14.27 16.13 -20.45
C MET A 1 14.98 16.77 -19.26
N SER A 2 14.40 17.81 -18.67
CA SER A 2 14.87 18.30 -17.36
C SER A 2 14.53 17.30 -16.27
N TRP A 3 15.19 17.39 -15.11
CA TRP A 3 14.96 16.45 -14.01
C TRP A 3 13.49 16.43 -13.56
N ALA A 4 12.87 17.61 -13.40
CA ALA A 4 11.47 17.73 -13.00
C ALA A 4 10.49 17.14 -14.04
N GLN A 5 10.80 17.28 -15.33
CA GLN A 5 10.01 16.64 -16.39
C GLN A 5 10.13 15.12 -16.32
N SER A 6 11.33 14.61 -16.09
CA SER A 6 11.60 13.18 -15.93
C SER A 6 10.89 12.57 -14.71
N VAL A 7 10.86 13.29 -13.58
CA VAL A 7 10.02 12.94 -12.41
C VAL A 7 8.56 12.76 -12.82
N THR A 8 8.01 13.76 -13.51
CA THR A 8 6.61 13.73 -13.96
C THR A 8 6.34 12.52 -14.84
N GLN A 9 7.26 12.19 -15.76
CA GLN A 9 7.12 11.07 -16.67
C GLN A 9 7.17 9.71 -15.98
N CYS A 10 8.04 9.54 -14.97
CA CYS A 10 8.07 8.31 -14.17
C CYS A 10 6.79 8.14 -13.36
N ILE A 11 6.28 9.20 -12.73
CA ILE A 11 5.03 9.18 -11.97
C ILE A 11 3.86 8.78 -12.86
N GLN A 12 3.75 9.37 -14.06
CA GLN A 12 2.72 9.00 -15.05
C GLN A 12 2.79 7.54 -15.48
N SER A 13 3.97 6.93 -15.37
CA SER A 13 4.23 5.53 -15.73
C SER A 13 4.10 4.58 -14.52
N GLY A 14 3.62 5.07 -13.38
CA GLY A 14 3.42 4.30 -12.14
C GLY A 14 4.72 3.96 -11.40
N GLY A 15 5.75 4.79 -11.56
CA GLY A 15 7.04 4.65 -10.87
C GLY A 15 7.59 6.00 -10.41
N LEU A 16 8.84 5.97 -9.94
CA LEU A 16 9.61 7.16 -9.56
C LEU A 16 10.95 7.14 -10.30
N LEU A 17 11.71 8.23 -10.29
CA LEU A 17 13.09 8.16 -10.75
C LEU A 17 13.86 7.14 -9.91
N ALA A 18 14.78 6.41 -10.53
CA ALA A 18 15.43 5.28 -9.89
C ALA A 18 16.29 5.71 -8.70
N SER A 19 16.05 5.07 -7.55
CA SER A 19 17.02 4.92 -6.47
C SER A 19 18.03 3.83 -6.80
N VAL A 20 19.21 3.92 -6.20
CA VAL A 20 20.26 2.90 -6.26
C VAL A 20 20.70 2.60 -4.84
N GLU A 21 20.30 1.44 -4.35
CA GLU A 21 20.43 1.07 -2.92
C GLU A 21 21.64 0.17 -2.67
N ASP A 22 22.18 -0.47 -3.71
CA ASP A 22 23.35 -1.33 -3.60
C ASP A 22 24.17 -1.44 -4.90
N LEU A 23 25.30 -2.16 -4.80
CA LEU A 23 26.20 -2.41 -5.92
C LEU A 23 25.55 -3.24 -7.04
N TYR A 24 24.61 -4.13 -6.71
CA TYR A 24 23.94 -4.96 -7.70
C TYR A 24 23.00 -4.13 -8.58
N GLU A 25 22.20 -3.25 -7.97
CA GLU A 25 21.39 -2.27 -8.68
C GLU A 25 22.26 -1.34 -9.53
N SER A 26 23.37 -0.86 -8.98
CA SER A 26 24.32 -0.03 -9.73
C SER A 26 24.83 -0.75 -10.97
N ASN A 27 25.38 -1.97 -10.84
CA ASN A 27 25.89 -2.74 -11.97
C ASN A 27 24.79 -3.02 -13.01
N PHE A 28 23.59 -3.38 -12.57
CA PHE A 28 22.44 -3.56 -13.46
C PHE A 28 22.16 -2.30 -14.29
N LEU A 29 22.16 -1.12 -13.68
CA LEU A 29 21.95 0.13 -14.40
C LEU A 29 23.09 0.43 -15.39
N ILE A 30 24.33 0.18 -15.01
CA ILE A 30 25.52 0.44 -15.85
C ILE A 30 25.48 -0.40 -17.12
N GLU A 31 25.23 -1.72 -16.98
CA GLU A 31 25.16 -2.65 -18.11
C GLU A 31 24.09 -2.25 -19.13
N HIS A 32 22.98 -1.68 -18.66
CA HIS A 32 21.89 -1.26 -19.53
C HIS A 32 22.05 0.17 -20.05
N ALA A 33 22.69 1.07 -19.29
CA ALA A 33 22.89 2.46 -19.68
C ALA A 33 23.82 2.59 -20.90
N ASP A 34 24.88 1.76 -20.98
CA ASP A 34 25.84 1.75 -22.09
C ASP A 34 25.17 1.45 -23.44
N LEU A 35 24.13 0.59 -23.45
CA LEU A 35 23.33 0.28 -24.65
C LEU A 35 22.66 1.52 -25.26
N TYR A 36 22.48 2.57 -24.48
CA TYR A 36 21.84 3.82 -24.88
C TYR A 36 22.82 5.00 -24.96
N ALA A 37 24.12 4.78 -24.80
CA ALA A 37 25.15 5.83 -24.86
C ALA A 37 25.18 6.60 -26.20
N SER A 38 24.69 5.98 -27.29
CA SER A 38 24.52 6.64 -28.59
C SER A 38 23.38 7.66 -28.65
N LYS A 39 22.42 7.60 -27.71
CA LYS A 39 21.22 8.45 -27.68
C LYS A 39 21.29 9.53 -26.61
N THR A 40 21.98 9.26 -25.51
CA THR A 40 22.15 10.19 -24.41
C THR A 40 23.48 9.95 -23.71
N ASN A 41 24.09 11.01 -23.19
CA ASN A 41 25.35 10.92 -22.45
C ASN A 41 25.14 10.59 -20.96
N GLY A 42 23.90 10.59 -20.47
CA GLY A 42 23.59 10.27 -19.09
C GLY A 42 22.10 10.28 -18.79
N PHE A 43 21.76 9.82 -17.59
CA PHE A 43 20.40 9.59 -17.15
C PHE A 43 20.14 10.27 -15.82
N TRP A 44 19.02 10.99 -15.70
CA TRP A 44 18.53 11.42 -14.40
C TRP A 44 18.18 10.22 -13.53
N ILE A 45 18.65 10.26 -12.29
CA ILE A 45 18.30 9.35 -11.20
C ILE A 45 17.59 10.13 -10.08
N GLY A 46 17.02 9.40 -9.11
CA GLY A 46 16.08 9.93 -8.14
C GLY A 46 16.67 10.79 -7.02
N ILE A 47 17.96 11.12 -7.04
CA ILE A 47 18.56 11.99 -6.02
C ILE A 47 18.18 13.44 -6.30
N TYR A 48 17.71 14.12 -5.26
CA TYR A 48 17.52 15.57 -5.24
C TYR A 48 18.09 16.17 -3.96
N ARG A 49 18.33 17.48 -3.99
CA ARG A 49 18.75 18.26 -2.82
C ARG A 49 17.54 18.97 -2.21
N ASN A 50 17.31 18.80 -0.91
CA ASN A 50 16.24 19.50 -0.20
C ASN A 50 16.65 20.93 0.21
N VAL A 51 15.72 21.69 0.77
CA VAL A 51 15.95 23.08 1.22
C VAL A 51 17.00 23.22 2.32
N ASN A 52 17.28 22.14 3.06
CA ASN A 52 18.31 22.07 4.10
C ASN A 52 19.67 21.64 3.53
N GLY A 53 19.78 21.46 2.21
CA GLY A 53 20.99 21.04 1.53
C GLY A 53 21.29 19.54 1.59
N GLN A 54 20.36 18.72 2.10
CA GLN A 54 20.53 17.27 2.20
C GLN A 54 20.17 16.59 0.88
N LEU A 55 20.95 15.57 0.51
CA LEU A 55 20.64 14.69 -0.61
C LEU A 55 19.71 13.57 -0.16
N LEU A 56 18.63 13.37 -0.90
CA LEU A 56 17.60 12.38 -0.61
C LEU A 56 17.16 11.70 -1.90
N TRP A 57 16.75 10.44 -1.80
CA TRP A 57 16.06 9.74 -2.87
C TRP A 57 14.58 10.15 -2.93
N GLN A 58 14.03 10.24 -4.14
CA GLN A 58 12.61 10.56 -4.37
C GLN A 58 11.65 9.53 -3.74
N ASP A 59 12.05 8.27 -3.67
CA ASP A 59 11.26 7.16 -3.10
C ASP A 59 11.44 6.97 -1.59
N ASN A 60 12.17 7.88 -0.94
CA ASN A 60 12.53 7.84 0.48
C ASN A 60 13.39 6.63 0.89
N SER A 61 14.05 5.95 -0.05
CA SER A 61 15.10 4.99 0.30
C SER A 61 16.25 5.67 1.04
N ALA A 62 17.01 4.89 1.82
CA ALA A 62 18.20 5.38 2.48
C ALA A 62 19.29 5.73 1.45
N LEU A 63 20.05 6.81 1.69
CA LEU A 63 21.21 7.17 0.88
C LEU A 63 22.49 6.64 1.56
N ASP A 64 22.60 5.32 1.63
CA ASP A 64 23.72 4.58 2.23
C ASP A 64 24.72 4.04 1.18
N PHE A 65 24.27 3.89 -0.07
CA PHE A 65 25.10 3.60 -1.22
C PHE A 65 25.34 4.86 -2.08
N ILE A 66 26.60 5.04 -2.52
CA ILE A 66 27.00 6.13 -3.43
C ILE A 66 27.95 5.60 -4.51
N ASN A 67 27.81 6.09 -5.73
CA ASN A 67 28.70 5.76 -6.84
C ASN A 67 29.17 7.03 -7.58
N TRP A 68 29.65 8.03 -6.83
CA TRP A 68 30.13 9.29 -7.39
C TRP A 68 31.34 9.10 -8.30
N ALA A 69 31.41 9.90 -9.36
CA ALA A 69 32.62 10.07 -10.14
C ALA A 69 33.70 10.75 -9.29
N GLU A 70 34.96 10.57 -9.68
CA GLU A 70 36.09 11.19 -8.98
C GLU A 70 35.91 12.72 -8.89
N GLY A 71 36.03 13.27 -7.68
CA GLY A 71 35.86 14.70 -7.42
C GLY A 71 34.42 15.20 -7.36
N GLN A 72 33.42 14.31 -7.37
CA GLN A 72 32.00 14.65 -7.20
C GLN A 72 31.49 14.31 -5.78
N PRO A 73 30.49 15.05 -5.27
CA PRO A 73 29.89 16.26 -5.84
C PRO A 73 30.81 17.50 -5.74
N LEU A 74 30.79 18.37 -6.75
CA LEU A 74 31.56 19.62 -6.75
C LEU A 74 30.87 20.71 -5.90
N GLY A 75 31.27 20.85 -4.63
CA GLY A 75 31.04 22.06 -3.82
C GLY A 75 29.57 22.51 -3.58
N ASP A 76 29.43 23.75 -3.10
CA ASP A 76 28.17 24.38 -2.65
C ASP A 76 27.25 24.85 -3.79
N GLU A 77 27.17 24.10 -4.91
CA GLU A 77 26.14 24.39 -5.90
C GLU A 77 24.75 24.21 -5.25
N LEU A 78 23.98 25.30 -5.20
CA LEU A 78 22.74 25.27 -4.44
C LEU A 78 21.64 24.45 -5.13
N ASP A 79 21.66 24.44 -6.47
CA ASP A 79 20.61 23.90 -7.33
C ASP A 79 21.15 22.89 -8.36
N PHE A 80 21.44 21.67 -7.90
CA PHE A 80 21.85 20.57 -8.77
C PHE A 80 20.97 19.33 -8.62
N CYS A 81 20.97 18.53 -9.67
CA CYS A 81 20.37 17.21 -9.74
C CYS A 81 21.46 16.20 -10.14
N VAL A 82 21.22 14.93 -9.86
CA VAL A 82 22.23 13.89 -10.07
C VAL A 82 21.92 13.10 -11.33
N GLU A 83 22.93 12.96 -12.18
CA GLU A 83 22.89 12.03 -13.30
C GLU A 83 23.76 10.80 -13.06
N LEU A 84 23.41 9.70 -13.73
CA LEU A 84 24.25 8.54 -13.98
C LEU A 84 24.83 8.66 -15.39
N SER A 85 26.16 8.63 -15.52
CA SER A 85 26.83 8.68 -16.83
C SER A 85 26.55 7.41 -17.63
N ALA A 86 26.11 7.57 -18.88
CA ALA A 86 25.86 6.41 -19.75
C ALA A 86 27.14 5.64 -20.10
N ALA A 87 28.30 6.31 -20.10
CA ALA A 87 29.57 5.73 -20.52
C ALA A 87 30.34 5.07 -19.35
N THR A 88 30.24 5.62 -18.15
CA THR A 88 31.05 5.15 -17.00
C THR A 88 30.21 4.56 -15.88
N GLY A 89 28.91 4.86 -15.81
CA GLY A 89 28.06 4.42 -14.73
C GLY A 89 28.18 5.24 -13.43
N TYR A 90 29.18 6.10 -13.33
CA TYR A 90 29.38 6.95 -12.17
C TYR A 90 28.41 8.13 -12.16
N TRP A 91 28.17 8.65 -10.96
CA TRP A 91 27.25 9.74 -10.72
C TRP A 91 27.96 11.09 -10.73
N SER A 92 27.30 12.11 -11.26
CA SER A 92 27.79 13.49 -11.25
C SER A 92 26.63 14.45 -11.03
N VAL A 93 26.96 15.64 -10.54
CA VAL A 93 25.96 16.71 -10.38
C VAL A 93 25.90 17.57 -11.64
N LEU A 94 24.69 17.97 -12.01
CA LEU A 94 24.43 18.89 -13.12
C LEU A 94 23.27 19.84 -12.77
N PRO A 95 23.20 21.01 -13.42
CA PRO A 95 22.01 21.85 -13.32
C PRO A 95 20.75 21.07 -13.68
N CYS A 96 19.72 21.11 -12.83
CA CYS A 96 18.48 20.33 -13.02
C CYS A 96 17.73 20.63 -14.33
N SER A 97 18.01 21.77 -14.96
CA SER A 97 17.48 22.18 -16.27
C SER A 97 18.15 21.46 -17.46
N SER A 98 19.26 20.78 -17.22
CA SER A 98 20.01 20.04 -18.24
C SER A 98 19.14 18.97 -18.91
N GLN A 99 19.41 18.70 -20.19
CA GLN A 99 18.62 17.74 -20.96
C GLN A 99 19.31 16.37 -20.96
N LYS A 100 18.72 15.41 -20.25
CA LYS A 100 19.22 14.03 -20.15
C LYS A 100 18.14 13.00 -20.47
N GLY A 101 18.56 11.74 -20.63
CA GLY A 101 17.69 10.59 -20.47
C GLY A 101 17.25 10.46 -19.01
N PHE A 102 16.41 9.48 -18.68
CA PHE A 102 15.99 9.22 -17.31
C PHE A 102 15.65 7.75 -17.12
N ILE A 103 15.79 7.26 -15.89
CA ILE A 103 15.52 5.87 -15.53
C ILE A 103 14.46 5.86 -14.44
N CYS A 104 13.38 5.11 -14.65
CA CYS A 104 12.31 4.94 -13.67
C CYS A 104 12.44 3.59 -12.94
N LYS A 105 12.26 3.59 -11.63
CA LYS A 105 12.09 2.39 -10.79
C LYS A 105 10.61 2.22 -10.43
N LYS A 106 10.11 0.99 -10.50
CA LYS A 106 8.73 0.64 -10.16
C LYS A 106 8.70 -0.64 -9.32
N PRO A 107 7.75 -0.78 -8.39
CA PRO A 107 7.60 -2.01 -7.64
C PRO A 107 7.29 -3.17 -8.58
N LYS A 108 7.91 -4.33 -8.33
CA LYS A 108 7.78 -5.52 -9.17
C LYS A 108 6.33 -6.02 -9.28
N ASN A 109 5.43 -5.60 -8.39
CA ASN A 109 4.00 -5.88 -8.45
C ASN A 109 3.17 -4.74 -7.82
N ALA A 110 2.77 -3.77 -8.64
CA ALA A 110 1.54 -3.00 -8.41
C ALA A 110 0.69 -3.05 -9.68
N SER A 111 0.62 -4.24 -10.28
CA SER A 111 -0.45 -4.56 -11.22
C SER A 111 -1.74 -4.45 -10.42
N GLY A 112 -2.35 -3.26 -10.40
CA GLY A 112 -3.73 -3.00 -9.99
C GLY A 112 -4.73 -3.71 -10.91
N HIS A 113 -4.42 -4.92 -11.36
CA HIS A 113 -5.39 -5.88 -11.78
C HIS A 113 -6.07 -6.37 -10.49
N LEU A 114 -6.93 -5.51 -9.92
CA LEU A 114 -8.06 -6.02 -9.17
C LEU A 114 -8.69 -7.03 -10.12
N ASN A 115 -8.48 -8.32 -9.86
CA ASN A 115 -8.91 -9.37 -10.77
C ASN A 115 -10.37 -9.08 -11.10
N ILE A 116 -10.65 -8.69 -12.35
CA ILE A 116 -11.99 -8.22 -12.74
C ILE A 116 -13.01 -9.32 -12.40
N TRP A 117 -12.57 -10.57 -12.48
CA TRP A 117 -13.29 -11.74 -11.98
C TRP A 117 -13.64 -11.71 -10.50
N ILE A 118 -12.79 -11.22 -9.59
CA ILE A 118 -13.13 -11.07 -8.16
C ILE A 118 -14.25 -10.04 -7.97
N LEU A 119 -14.24 -8.93 -8.72
CA LEU A 119 -15.34 -7.96 -8.67
C LEU A 119 -16.63 -8.56 -9.25
N LEU A 120 -16.54 -9.30 -10.36
CA LEU A 120 -17.68 -9.98 -10.97
C LEU A 120 -18.24 -11.10 -10.07
N THR A 121 -17.40 -11.87 -9.39
CA THR A 121 -17.84 -12.91 -8.45
C THR A 121 -18.51 -12.32 -7.22
N LEU A 122 -17.97 -11.23 -6.65
CA LEU A 122 -18.61 -10.53 -5.54
C LEU A 122 -19.98 -9.96 -5.94
N VAL A 123 -20.10 -9.35 -7.12
CA VAL A 123 -21.38 -8.87 -7.64
C VAL A 123 -22.37 -10.02 -7.84
N LEU A 124 -21.93 -11.15 -8.41
CA LEU A 124 -22.79 -12.32 -8.60
C LEU A 124 -23.27 -12.91 -7.27
N ILE A 125 -22.40 -13.01 -6.27
CA ILE A 125 -22.75 -13.48 -4.92
C ILE A 125 -23.77 -12.56 -4.26
N ILE A 126 -23.63 -11.24 -4.41
CA ILE A 126 -24.60 -10.27 -3.89
C ILE A 126 -25.95 -10.43 -4.60
N LEU A 127 -25.97 -10.59 -5.93
CA LEU A 127 -27.21 -10.78 -6.68
C LEU A 127 -27.92 -12.09 -6.30
N LEU A 128 -27.17 -13.18 -6.15
CA LEU A 128 -27.71 -14.47 -5.72
C LEU A 128 -28.18 -14.41 -4.25
N GLY A 129 -27.42 -13.78 -3.36
CA GLY A 129 -27.75 -13.64 -1.95
C GLY A 129 -28.96 -12.75 -1.71
N VAL A 130 -29.01 -11.57 -2.31
CA VAL A 130 -30.17 -10.66 -2.21
C VAL A 130 -31.40 -11.27 -2.88
N GLY A 131 -31.24 -11.91 -4.05
CA GLY A 131 -32.33 -12.61 -4.74
C GLY A 131 -32.90 -13.78 -3.92
N PHE A 132 -32.04 -14.56 -3.26
CA PHE A 132 -32.45 -15.64 -2.37
C PHE A 132 -33.17 -15.09 -1.13
N MET A 133 -32.65 -14.04 -0.50
CA MET A 133 -33.28 -13.40 0.65
C MET A 133 -34.67 -12.82 0.29
N ILE A 134 -34.81 -12.20 -0.89
CA ILE A 134 -36.09 -11.71 -1.40
C ILE A 134 -37.04 -12.88 -1.70
N TYR A 135 -36.56 -13.93 -2.37
CA TYR A 135 -37.35 -15.14 -2.66
C TYR A 135 -37.90 -15.77 -1.38
N PHE A 136 -37.05 -15.96 -0.36
CA PHE A 136 -37.46 -16.47 0.94
C PHE A 136 -38.41 -15.51 1.65
N TRP A 137 -38.22 -14.19 1.56
CA TRP A 137 -39.16 -13.20 2.09
C TRP A 137 -40.55 -13.29 1.45
N PHE A 138 -40.64 -13.46 0.13
CA PHE A 138 -41.90 -13.63 -0.57
C PHE A 138 -42.55 -14.99 -0.31
N LYS A 139 -41.74 -16.05 -0.15
CA LYS A 139 -42.23 -17.42 0.07
C LYS A 139 -42.59 -17.70 1.54
N ILE A 140 -42.01 -16.97 2.49
CA ILE A 140 -42.32 -17.02 3.93
C ILE A 140 -43.42 -16.03 4.31
N LYS A 141 -44.13 -15.40 3.35
CA LYS A 141 -45.37 -14.69 3.67
C LYS A 141 -46.55 -15.67 3.59
N PRO A 142 -46.97 -16.37 4.68
CA PRO A 142 -48.26 -17.02 4.68
C PRO A 142 -49.32 -15.94 4.54
N GLY A 143 -50.32 -16.18 3.68
CA GLY A 143 -51.34 -15.20 3.34
C GLY A 143 -51.92 -14.51 4.57
N SER A 144 -51.85 -13.18 4.59
CA SER A 144 -52.64 -12.37 5.51
C SER A 144 -54.10 -12.47 5.08
N GLY A 145 -54.82 -13.45 5.63
CA GLY A 145 -56.27 -13.52 5.58
C GLY A 145 -56.88 -12.39 6.40
N THR A 146 -57.71 -11.58 5.75
CA THR A 146 -58.55 -10.54 6.33
C THR A 146 -59.70 -11.15 7.15
N GLY A 147 -59.93 -10.61 8.36
CA GLY A 147 -61.27 -10.44 8.93
C GLY A 147 -61.77 -11.46 9.97
N GLY A 148 -62.04 -10.95 11.17
CA GLY A 148 -63.33 -11.17 11.85
C GLY A 148 -63.51 -12.35 12.83
N GLU A 149 -63.51 -12.00 14.12
CA GLU A 149 -64.45 -12.44 15.17
C GLU A 149 -64.37 -13.86 15.82
N VAL A 150 -64.26 -13.85 17.16
CA VAL A 150 -65.08 -14.57 18.18
C VAL A 150 -64.25 -15.06 19.38
N ARG A 151 -64.40 -14.29 20.48
CA ARG A 151 -64.65 -14.63 21.90
C ARG A 151 -64.23 -16.00 22.49
N GLN A 152 -63.56 -15.86 23.63
CA GLN A 152 -63.83 -16.49 24.95
C GLN A 152 -62.98 -17.70 25.38
N SER A 153 -62.14 -17.50 26.41
CA SER A 153 -62.39 -18.13 27.72
C SER A 153 -61.53 -17.49 28.80
N SER A 154 -62.20 -16.92 29.80
CA SER A 154 -61.61 -16.51 31.08
C SER A 154 -61.77 -17.67 32.07
N ARG A 155 -60.74 -17.98 32.86
CA ARG A 155 -60.89 -18.35 34.28
C ARG A 155 -59.55 -18.20 35.00
N GLN A 156 -59.56 -17.33 36.00
CA GLN A 156 -58.54 -17.14 37.03
C GLN A 156 -58.35 -18.41 37.86
N LEU A 157 -57.20 -18.55 38.52
CA LEU A 157 -57.13 -18.61 39.98
C LEU A 157 -55.70 -18.36 40.48
N GLU A 158 -55.60 -17.39 41.39
CA GLU A 158 -54.47 -17.08 42.28
C GLU A 158 -54.09 -18.29 43.14
N TYR A 159 -52.83 -18.41 43.57
CA TYR A 159 -52.45 -18.36 45.01
C TYR A 159 -50.92 -18.56 45.24
N SER A 160 -50.30 -17.46 45.70
CA SER A 160 -49.26 -17.27 46.73
C SER A 160 -48.20 -18.34 47.13
N HIS A 161 -46.96 -17.83 47.19
CA HIS A 161 -45.98 -17.85 48.31
C HIS A 161 -45.27 -19.16 48.74
N ALA A 162 -43.92 -19.10 48.71
CA ALA A 162 -42.99 -19.08 49.87
C ALA A 162 -41.64 -19.71 49.47
N LEU A 163 -40.58 -18.91 49.31
CA LEU A 163 -39.47 -18.71 50.27
C LEU A 163 -38.69 -19.99 50.66
N SER A 164 -37.43 -20.09 50.23
CA SER A 164 -36.25 -19.87 51.11
C SER A 164 -34.97 -20.56 50.60
N ALA A 165 -33.85 -19.89 50.90
CA ALA A 165 -32.51 -20.44 51.17
C ALA A 165 -31.57 -20.81 50.01
N GLY A 166 -30.55 -19.98 49.82
CA GLY A 166 -29.25 -20.34 49.26
C GLY A 166 -28.16 -19.51 49.94
N ASP A 167 -27.41 -20.14 50.85
CA ASP A 167 -26.29 -19.59 51.62
C ASP A 167 -24.94 -19.89 50.91
N LYS A 168 -23.96 -19.01 51.17
CA LYS A 168 -22.49 -18.96 50.95
C LYS A 168 -21.78 -20.08 50.16
N GLY A 169 -20.90 -19.73 49.21
CA GLY A 169 -19.43 -19.52 49.41
C GLY A 169 -18.67 -20.79 48.97
N SER A 170 -17.49 -20.84 48.35
CA SER A 170 -16.38 -19.92 48.13
C SER A 170 -15.47 -20.48 47.00
N ASP A 171 -14.51 -19.64 46.58
CA ASP A 171 -13.16 -19.94 46.06
C ASP A 171 -12.95 -20.56 44.66
N ALA A 172 -12.30 -19.77 43.78
CA ALA A 172 -11.12 -20.20 43.05
C ALA A 172 -10.28 -18.99 42.56
N ALA A 173 -9.01 -18.99 42.96
CA ALA A 173 -7.89 -18.28 42.35
C ALA A 173 -7.75 -18.66 40.85
N SER A 174 -7.03 -17.97 39.96
CA SER A 174 -5.72 -17.33 40.09
C SER A 174 -5.45 -16.44 38.85
N ASN A 175 -4.58 -15.46 39.06
CA ASN A 175 -4.10 -14.47 38.10
C ASN A 175 -3.25 -15.02 36.94
N GLU A 176 -3.29 -14.21 35.87
CA GLU A 176 -2.27 -13.88 34.86
C GLU A 176 -1.05 -14.77 34.71
N GLU A 177 -0.91 -15.34 33.51
CA GLU A 177 0.38 -15.73 32.96
C GLU A 177 0.74 -14.81 31.77
N LYS A 178 1.90 -14.17 31.97
CA LYS A 178 2.67 -13.31 31.09
C LYS A 178 3.19 -14.11 29.89
N LYS A 179 3.07 -13.59 28.66
CA LYS A 179 3.90 -14.06 27.53
C LYS A 179 4.73 -12.93 26.94
N GLU A 180 6.00 -13.03 27.26
CA GLU A 180 7.16 -12.40 26.64
C GLU A 180 7.74 -13.37 25.60
N HIS A 181 8.61 -12.87 24.71
CA HIS A 181 9.43 -13.53 23.67
C HIS A 181 8.86 -13.48 22.24
N SER A 182 9.67 -13.32 21.20
CA SER A 182 11.08 -12.93 21.04
C SER A 182 11.30 -12.86 19.53
N VAL A 183 12.24 -11.99 19.15
CA VAL A 183 12.94 -11.98 17.88
C VAL A 183 13.48 -13.37 17.53
N VAL A 184 13.22 -13.80 16.29
CA VAL A 184 14.16 -14.44 15.37
C VAL A 184 13.90 -13.84 14.00
#